data_AF-A0A9D7QZH0-F1
#
_entry.id   AF-A0A9D7QZH0-F1
#
_cell.length_a   1.000
_cell.length_b   1.000
_cell.length_c   1.000
_cell.angle_alpha   90.00
_cell.angle_beta   90.00
_cell.angle_gamma   90.00
#
_symmetry.space_group_name_H-M   'P 1'
#
loop_
_entity.id
_entity.type
_entity.pdbx_description
1 polymer ?
#
loop_
_entity_poly.entity_id
_entity_poly.type
_entity_poly.pdbx_seq_one_letter_code
_entity_poly.pdbx_strand_id
1 'polypeptide(L)'
;MLSDQSGNFVLGPLKGDNGLPTGEYVFYNDVDLLSNSGFVCGVEGREERFILPVVKSNDNSSGTDNPARLPVKVYFEADYQTYLDKGSNIQDVANYISGMYNSVQAIYQAENLATSVSNIAVWTGADPYRNLNQSDQILFAFGSNTKDNFQGNLAHLISTRSGGLGGIAWINVLCAQYEQSSQAGRFAFSNIESTYNNFDLLMDN
;
A
#
# COMPACT_ATOMS: atom_id res chain seq x y z
N MET A 1 12.40 -7.88 13.66
CA MET A 1 11.07 -8.47 13.86
C MET A 1 11.16 -9.96 13.62
N LEU A 2 10.54 -10.76 14.48
CA LEU A 2 10.43 -12.21 14.33
C LEU A 2 8.93 -12.52 14.37
N SER A 3 8.38 -13.13 13.33
CA SER A 3 6.95 -13.46 13.25
C SER A 3 6.76 -14.95 13.08
N ASP A 4 5.86 -15.52 13.88
CA ASP A 4 5.39 -16.89 13.78
C ASP A 4 3.87 -16.98 14.05
N GLN A 5 3.33 -18.18 14.20
CA GLN A 5 1.90 -18.39 14.48
C GLN A 5 1.45 -17.84 15.85
N SER A 6 2.39 -17.52 16.74
CA SER A 6 2.11 -16.98 18.08
C SER A 6 2.15 -15.46 18.16
N GLY A 7 2.47 -14.77 17.05
CA GLY A 7 2.43 -13.31 16.95
C GLY A 7 3.69 -12.71 16.31
N ASN A 8 3.82 -11.39 16.41
CA ASN A 8 5.00 -10.66 15.99
C ASN A 8 5.78 -10.16 17.21
N PHE A 9 7.01 -10.64 17.34
CA PHE A 9 7.94 -10.20 18.35
C PHE A 9 8.65 -8.93 17.88
N VAL A 10 8.33 -7.83 18.55
CA VAL A 10 8.84 -6.49 18.28
C VAL A 10 9.90 -6.13 19.31
N LEU A 11 11.06 -5.68 18.83
CA LEU A 11 12.10 -5.07 19.63
C LEU A 11 12.17 -3.58 19.27
N GLY A 12 11.97 -2.71 20.24
CA GLY A 12 12.01 -1.26 20.04
C GLY A 12 12.81 -0.55 21.12
N PRO A 13 13.52 0.55 20.81
CA PRO A 13 14.20 1.33 21.83
C PRO A 13 13.19 2.08 22.70
N LEU A 14 13.44 2.11 24.01
CA LEU A 14 12.69 2.95 24.95
C LEU A 14 13.16 4.40 24.81
N LYS A 15 12.20 5.30 24.58
CA LYS A 15 12.46 6.74 24.54
C LYS A 15 12.19 7.34 25.91
N GLY A 16 13.12 8.15 26.40
CA GLY A 16 12.93 8.91 27.63
C GLY A 16 11.98 10.08 27.42
N ASP A 17 11.70 10.84 28.48
CA ASP A 17 10.80 12.02 28.44
C ASP A 17 11.27 13.11 27.45
N ASN A 18 12.55 13.08 27.07
CA ASN A 18 13.16 13.96 26.07
C ASN A 18 13.05 13.44 24.63
N GLY A 19 12.38 12.30 24.41
CA GLY A 19 12.22 11.66 23.10
C GLY A 19 13.48 10.96 22.57
N LEU A 20 14.59 10.99 23.33
CA LEU A 20 15.84 10.36 22.95
C LEU A 20 15.89 8.90 23.43
N PRO A 21 16.58 8.00 22.71
CA PRO A 21 16.79 6.62 23.14
C PRO A 21 17.52 6.59 24.49
N THR A 22 17.00 5.81 25.43
CA THR A 22 17.61 5.59 26.75
C THR A 22 18.76 4.57 26.72
N GLY A 23 18.91 3.85 25.61
CA GLY A 23 19.76 2.67 25.51
C GLY A 23 19.09 1.38 26.01
N GLU A 24 17.89 1.49 26.58
CA GLU A 24 17.06 0.36 26.97
C GLU A 24 16.14 -0.03 25.80
N TYR A 25 15.78 -1.32 25.72
CA TYR A 25 14.92 -1.85 24.68
C TYR A 25 13.73 -2.57 25.30
N VAL A 26 12.56 -2.40 24.69
CA VAL A 26 11.36 -3.19 24.98
C VAL A 26 11.23 -4.31 23.96
N PHE A 27 11.08 -5.52 24.45
CA PHE A 27 10.74 -6.70 23.67
C PHE A 27 9.34 -7.14 24.06
N TYR A 28 8.42 -7.16 23.11
CA TYR A 28 7.05 -7.56 23.34
C TYR A 28 6.49 -8.34 22.16
N ASN A 29 5.53 -9.22 22.44
CA ASN A 29 4.69 -9.82 21.42
C ASN A 29 3.51 -8.88 21.18
N ASP A 30 3.19 -8.58 19.92
CA ASP A 30 2.08 -7.71 19.56
C ASP A 30 0.73 -8.23 20.05
N VAL A 31 0.57 -9.55 20.24
CA VAL A 31 -0.65 -10.16 20.82
C VAL A 31 -0.86 -9.77 22.29
N ASP A 32 0.19 -9.37 23.00
CA ASP A 32 0.13 -8.96 24.41
C ASP A 32 -0.19 -7.45 24.58
N LEU A 33 -0.36 -6.72 23.46
CA LEU A 33 -0.71 -5.30 23.51
C LEU A 33 -2.13 -5.11 24.05
N LEU A 34 -2.26 -4.25 25.07
CA LEU A 34 -3.55 -3.85 25.65
C LEU A 34 -4.46 -3.10 24.67
N SER A 35 -3.89 -2.62 23.56
CA SER A 35 -4.55 -1.92 22.46
C SER A 35 -4.34 -2.74 21.19
N ASN A 36 -5.36 -3.48 20.78
CA ASN A 36 -5.31 -4.20 19.51
C ASN A 36 -5.45 -3.20 18.35
N SER A 37 -4.66 -3.36 17.29
CA SER A 37 -4.95 -2.65 16.04
C SER A 37 -6.32 -3.15 15.56
N GLY A 38 -7.29 -2.26 15.35
CA GLY A 38 -8.62 -2.63 14.84
C GLY A 38 -8.61 -3.15 13.39
N PHE A 39 -7.47 -3.63 12.90
CA PHE A 39 -7.26 -4.22 11.60
C PHE A 39 -8.03 -5.53 11.50
N VAL A 40 -8.76 -5.69 10.39
CA VAL A 40 -9.44 -6.95 10.07
C VAL A 40 -9.00 -7.40 8.68
N CYS A 41 -8.48 -8.62 8.58
CA CYS A 41 -8.24 -9.26 7.29
C CYS A 41 -9.58 -9.63 6.64
N GLY A 42 -10.01 -8.88 5.63
CA GLY A 42 -11.32 -9.06 4.99
C GLY A 42 -11.43 -10.21 4.00
N VAL A 43 -10.34 -10.98 3.76
CA VAL A 43 -10.24 -11.95 2.65
C VAL A 43 -10.11 -13.40 3.10
N GLU A 44 -10.21 -13.69 4.40
CA GLU A 44 -10.05 -15.04 4.93
C GLU A 44 -11.05 -16.02 4.28
N GLY A 45 -10.52 -17.11 3.70
CA GLY A 45 -11.28 -18.13 2.98
C GLY A 45 -11.80 -17.70 1.60
N ARG A 46 -11.38 -16.54 1.08
CA ARG A 46 -11.76 -16.01 -0.23
C ARG A 46 -10.56 -15.55 -1.06
N GLU A 47 -9.36 -15.97 -0.68
CA GLU A 47 -8.08 -15.53 -1.24
C GLU A 47 -7.97 -15.85 -2.73
N GLU A 48 -8.42 -17.04 -3.12
CA GLU A 48 -8.37 -17.52 -4.51
C GLU A 48 -9.11 -16.60 -5.49
N ARG A 49 -10.12 -15.85 -5.01
CA ARG A 49 -10.86 -14.89 -5.85
C ARG A 49 -9.98 -13.77 -6.38
N PHE A 50 -8.90 -13.43 -5.68
CA PHE A 50 -8.02 -12.31 -6.04
C PHE A 50 -6.81 -12.73 -6.86
N ILE A 51 -6.70 -14.02 -7.18
CA ILE A 51 -5.60 -14.57 -7.97
C ILE A 51 -6.04 -14.66 -9.43
N LEU A 52 -5.44 -13.83 -10.29
CA LEU A 52 -5.58 -14.02 -11.73
C LEU A 52 -4.66 -15.17 -12.17
N PRO A 53 -5.12 -16.05 -13.08
CA PRO A 53 -4.26 -17.06 -13.67
C PRO A 53 -3.12 -16.35 -14.42
N VAL A 54 -1.89 -16.84 -14.23
CA VAL A 54 -0.72 -16.31 -14.93
C VAL A 54 -0.90 -16.54 -16.42
N VAL A 55 -1.24 -15.49 -17.16
CA VAL A 55 -1.17 -15.51 -18.61
C VAL A 55 0.31 -15.40 -18.95
N LYS A 56 0.92 -16.53 -19.34
CA LYS A 56 2.27 -16.51 -19.90
C LYS A 56 2.21 -15.71 -21.20
N SER A 57 2.67 -14.47 -21.17
CA SER A 57 3.00 -13.72 -22.38
C SER A 57 4.06 -14.53 -23.11
N ASN A 58 3.80 -14.98 -24.34
CA ASN A 58 4.82 -15.52 -25.23
C ASN A 58 5.68 -14.37 -25.76
N ASP A 59 6.25 -13.58 -24.85
CA ASP A 59 7.14 -12.50 -25.21
C ASP A 59 8.51 -13.13 -25.45
N ASN A 60 8.80 -13.40 -26.73
CA ASN A 60 10.12 -13.83 -27.21
C ASN A 60 11.15 -12.68 -27.20
N SER A 61 10.86 -11.59 -26.47
CA SER A 61 11.80 -10.50 -26.26
C SER A 61 12.86 -10.94 -25.25
N SER A 62 13.94 -11.53 -25.78
CA SER A 62 15.24 -11.61 -25.11
C SER A 62 15.81 -10.20 -24.96
N GLY A 63 15.14 -9.35 -24.19
CA GLY A 63 15.60 -8.02 -23.83
C GLY A 63 16.58 -8.12 -22.66
N THR A 64 17.75 -7.53 -22.79
CA THR A 64 18.66 -7.24 -21.67
C THR A 64 18.10 -6.08 -20.84
N ASP A 65 16.83 -6.16 -20.45
CA ASP A 65 16.15 -5.10 -19.72
C ASP A 65 16.66 -5.12 -18.29
N ASN A 66 17.55 -4.17 -18.00
CA ASN A 66 18.02 -3.95 -16.66
C ASN A 66 16.83 -3.38 -15.85
N PRO A 67 16.31 -4.10 -14.83
CA PRO A 67 15.20 -3.61 -14.01
C PRO A 67 15.54 -2.28 -13.31
N ALA A 68 16.82 -1.97 -13.10
CA ALA A 68 17.26 -0.65 -12.62
C ALA A 68 17.04 0.48 -13.63
N ARG A 69 16.84 0.18 -14.94
CA ARG A 69 16.62 1.17 -16.01
C ARG A 69 15.15 1.34 -16.39
N LEU A 70 14.27 0.42 -16.01
CA LEU A 70 12.83 0.48 -16.26
C LEU A 70 12.06 0.28 -14.95
N PRO A 71 11.91 1.34 -14.12
CA PRO A 71 11.23 1.21 -12.85
C PRO A 71 9.75 0.88 -13.04
N VAL A 72 9.20 0.06 -12.14
CA VAL A 72 7.75 -0.15 -12.02
C VAL A 72 7.12 1.16 -11.58
N LYS A 73 6.30 1.75 -12.44
CA LYS A 73 5.60 3.00 -12.20
C LYS A 73 4.29 2.77 -11.47
N VAL A 74 4.10 3.42 -10.34
CA VAL A 74 2.89 3.32 -9.52
C VAL A 74 2.12 4.63 -9.60
N TYR A 75 0.89 4.55 -10.12
CA TYR A 75 -0.11 5.60 -10.06
C TYR A 75 -0.81 5.54 -8.72
N PHE A 76 -0.93 6.68 -8.04
CA PHE A 76 -1.68 6.78 -6.81
C PHE A 76 -2.97 7.59 -7.02
N GLU A 77 -4.03 7.15 -6.35
CA GLU A 77 -5.28 7.90 -6.21
C GLU A 77 -5.55 8.09 -4.71
N ALA A 78 -5.88 9.30 -4.29
CA ALA A 78 -6.23 9.62 -2.91
C ALA A 78 -7.73 9.92 -2.82
N ASP A 79 -8.42 9.27 -1.89
CA ASP A 79 -9.85 9.52 -1.65
C ASP A 79 -10.12 10.90 -1.02
N TYR A 80 -11.41 11.27 -0.93
CA TYR A 80 -11.79 12.59 -0.43
C TYR A 80 -11.44 12.78 1.05
N GLN A 81 -11.50 11.71 1.85
CA GLN A 81 -11.12 11.79 3.25
C GLN A 81 -9.63 12.10 3.41
N THR A 82 -8.77 11.47 2.61
CA THR A 82 -7.33 11.77 2.59
C THR A 82 -7.09 13.24 2.25
N TYR A 83 -7.83 13.79 1.28
CA TYR A 83 -7.76 15.22 0.98
C TYR A 83 -8.16 16.10 2.17
N LEU A 84 -9.25 15.77 2.86
CA LEU A 84 -9.70 16.51 4.06
C LEU A 84 -8.66 16.44 5.19
N ASP A 85 -8.12 15.26 5.46
CA ASP A 85 -7.13 15.03 6.52
C ASP A 85 -5.80 15.73 6.26
N LYS A 86 -5.51 16.05 4.99
CA LYS A 86 -4.35 16.86 4.57
C LYS A 86 -4.71 18.32 4.37
N GLY A 87 -5.68 18.81 5.15
CA GLY A 87 -6.02 20.23 5.21
C GLY A 87 -6.70 20.75 3.94
N SER A 88 -7.33 19.87 3.15
CA SER A 88 -7.93 20.22 1.86
C SER A 88 -6.93 20.86 0.90
N ASN A 89 -5.72 20.31 0.84
CA ASN A 89 -4.64 20.79 -0.01
C ASN A 89 -4.03 19.63 -0.83
N ILE A 90 -4.10 19.73 -2.15
CA ILE A 90 -3.58 18.70 -3.07
C ILE A 90 -2.08 18.49 -2.89
N GLN A 91 -1.32 19.57 -2.64
CA GLN A 91 0.12 19.48 -2.45
C GLN A 91 0.47 18.71 -1.17
N ASP A 92 -0.30 18.91 -0.09
CA ASP A 92 -0.07 18.20 1.17
C ASP A 92 -0.41 16.72 1.06
N VAL A 93 -1.44 16.36 0.26
CA VAL A 93 -1.72 14.96 -0.12
C VAL A 93 -0.55 14.36 -0.90
N ALA A 94 -0.05 15.06 -1.91
CA ALA A 94 1.06 14.58 -2.73
C ALA A 94 2.34 14.39 -1.91
N ASN A 95 2.65 15.32 -1.00
CA ASN A 95 3.78 15.22 -0.08
C ASN A 95 3.64 14.01 0.86
N TYR A 96 2.44 13.80 1.40
CA TYR A 96 2.15 12.66 2.27
C TYR A 96 2.31 11.31 1.55
N ILE A 97 1.73 11.15 0.35
CA ILE A 97 1.88 9.91 -0.43
C ILE A 97 3.33 9.68 -0.83
N SER A 98 4.03 10.74 -1.27
CA SER A 98 5.44 10.63 -1.66
C SER A 98 6.33 10.23 -0.47
N GLY A 99 6.11 10.86 0.69
CA GLY A 99 6.89 10.54 1.89
C GLY A 99 6.64 9.14 2.43
N MET A 100 5.39 8.66 2.41
CA MET A 100 5.06 7.26 2.71
C MET A 100 5.75 6.31 1.72
N TYR A 101 5.69 6.63 0.43
CA TYR A 101 6.22 5.76 -0.61
C TYR A 101 7.75 5.67 -0.62
N ASN A 102 8.46 6.66 -0.06
CA ASN A 102 9.93 6.63 0.04
C ASN A 102 10.43 5.39 0.80
N SER A 103 9.76 5.02 1.91
CA SER A 103 10.13 3.82 2.67
C SER A 103 9.86 2.54 1.87
N VAL A 104 8.75 2.50 1.13
CA VAL A 104 8.40 1.38 0.25
C VAL A 104 9.42 1.24 -0.89
N GLN A 105 9.79 2.36 -1.50
CA GLN A 105 10.79 2.40 -2.56
C GLN A 105 12.15 1.91 -2.06
N ALA A 106 12.58 2.30 -0.85
CA ALA A 106 13.84 1.82 -0.27
C ALA A 106 13.87 0.29 -0.10
N ILE A 107 12.76 -0.30 0.37
CA ILE A 107 12.63 -1.75 0.52
C ILE A 107 12.73 -2.46 -0.84
N TYR A 108 12.01 -2.00 -1.85
CA TYR A 108 12.08 -2.60 -3.19
C TYR A 108 13.47 -2.42 -3.83
N GLN A 109 14.12 -1.28 -3.62
CA GLN A 109 15.48 -1.04 -4.12
C GLN A 109 16.52 -1.96 -3.47
N ALA A 110 16.35 -2.31 -2.18
CA ALA A 110 17.20 -3.30 -1.52
C ALA A 110 17.15 -4.69 -2.22
N GLU A 111 16.01 -5.02 -2.81
CA GLU A 111 15.79 -6.24 -3.60
C GLU A 111 16.06 -6.05 -5.10
N ASN A 112 16.77 -4.98 -5.50
CA ASN A 112 17.06 -4.60 -6.89
C ASN A 112 15.81 -4.39 -7.77
N LEU A 113 14.67 -4.06 -7.16
CA LEU A 113 13.44 -3.70 -7.86
C LEU A 113 13.27 -2.18 -7.83
N ALA A 114 13.58 -1.53 -8.96
CA ALA A 114 13.35 -0.11 -9.08
C ALA A 114 11.84 0.18 -9.23
N THR A 115 11.32 1.08 -8.41
CA THR A 115 9.93 1.54 -8.49
C THR A 115 9.89 3.07 -8.43
N SER A 116 8.84 3.69 -8.96
CA SER A 116 8.66 5.15 -8.88
C SER A 116 7.19 5.54 -8.91
N VAL A 117 6.87 6.69 -8.32
CA VAL A 117 5.54 7.32 -8.46
C VAL A 117 5.45 7.90 -9.87
N SER A 118 4.39 7.58 -10.62
CA SER A 118 4.14 8.18 -11.93
C SER A 118 3.23 9.39 -11.88
N ASN A 119 2.13 9.32 -11.14
CA ASN A 119 1.20 10.42 -10.95
C ASN A 119 0.39 10.19 -9.66
N ILE A 120 -0.14 11.28 -9.11
CA ILE A 120 -1.01 11.27 -7.93
C ILE A 120 -2.30 12.03 -8.29
N ALA A 121 -3.42 11.33 -8.33
CA ALA A 121 -4.75 11.94 -8.45
C ALA A 121 -5.38 12.11 -7.08
N VAL A 122 -6.16 13.17 -6.90
CA VAL A 122 -6.79 13.50 -5.61
C VAL A 122 -8.26 13.85 -5.83
N TRP A 123 -9.14 13.17 -5.11
CA TRP A 123 -10.55 13.55 -5.05
C TRP A 123 -10.73 14.77 -4.15
N THR A 124 -11.11 15.92 -4.72
CA THR A 124 -11.38 17.18 -4.00
C THR A 124 -12.86 17.39 -3.65
N GLY A 125 -13.70 16.41 -3.99
CA GLY A 125 -15.11 16.31 -3.63
C GLY A 125 -15.48 14.85 -3.40
N ALA A 126 -16.77 14.57 -3.17
CA ALA A 126 -17.25 13.22 -2.83
C ALA A 126 -16.76 12.16 -3.83
N ASP A 127 -15.94 11.23 -3.32
CA ASP A 127 -15.40 10.11 -4.10
C ASP A 127 -16.43 8.96 -4.21
N PRO A 128 -16.28 8.05 -5.21
CA PRO A 128 -17.21 6.95 -5.41
C PRO A 128 -17.12 5.84 -4.34
N TYR A 129 -16.12 5.88 -3.45
CA TYR A 129 -15.84 4.82 -2.46
C TYR A 129 -16.38 5.15 -1.07
N ARG A 130 -16.76 6.40 -0.79
CA ARG A 130 -17.20 6.96 0.51
C ARG A 130 -18.22 6.15 1.31
N ASN A 131 -19.08 5.37 0.66
CA ASN A 131 -20.13 4.58 1.32
C ASN A 131 -19.76 3.09 1.49
N LEU A 132 -18.59 2.67 1.00
CA LEU A 132 -18.12 1.28 1.06
C LEU A 132 -17.27 1.08 2.29
N ASN A 133 -17.53 0.02 3.07
CA ASN A 133 -16.85 -0.24 4.34
C ASN A 133 -16.11 -1.59 4.33
N GLN A 134 -15.84 -2.14 3.15
CA GLN A 134 -15.13 -3.41 2.97
C GLN A 134 -14.05 -3.20 1.92
N SER A 135 -12.83 -3.65 2.19
CA SER A 135 -11.68 -3.43 1.32
C SER A 135 -11.85 -4.08 -0.06
N ASP A 136 -12.47 -5.25 -0.14
CA ASP A 136 -12.78 -5.92 -1.42
C ASP A 136 -13.75 -5.11 -2.28
N GLN A 137 -14.82 -4.57 -1.69
CA GLN A 137 -15.77 -3.71 -2.38
C GLN A 137 -15.10 -2.43 -2.89
N ILE A 138 -14.21 -1.83 -2.09
CA ILE A 138 -13.45 -0.64 -2.49
C ILE A 138 -12.50 -0.97 -3.65
N LEU A 139 -11.78 -2.11 -3.59
CA LEU A 139 -10.90 -2.56 -4.67
C LEU A 139 -11.66 -2.76 -5.98
N PHE A 140 -12.84 -3.39 -5.94
CA PHE A 140 -13.67 -3.59 -7.14
C PHE A 140 -14.21 -2.29 -7.70
N ALA A 141 -14.64 -1.37 -6.82
CA ALA A 141 -15.10 -0.04 -7.22
C ALA A 141 -13.95 0.78 -7.84
N PHE A 142 -12.75 0.71 -7.25
CA PHE A 142 -11.55 1.37 -7.78
C PHE A 142 -11.20 0.84 -9.17
N GLY A 143 -11.11 -0.49 -9.34
CA GLY A 143 -10.89 -1.11 -10.66
C GLY A 143 -11.95 -0.69 -11.68
N SER A 144 -13.23 -0.64 -11.28
CA SER A 144 -14.34 -0.24 -12.17
C SER A 144 -14.31 1.23 -12.58
N ASN A 145 -13.85 2.11 -11.67
CA ASN A 145 -13.77 3.55 -11.90
C ASN A 145 -12.52 3.93 -12.71
N THR A 146 -11.38 3.33 -12.38
CA THR A 146 -10.07 3.64 -12.97
C THR A 146 -9.83 2.88 -14.27
N LYS A 147 -10.19 1.59 -14.35
CA LYS A 147 -9.93 0.70 -15.50
C LYS A 147 -8.47 0.81 -15.94
N ASP A 148 -8.18 0.83 -17.23
CA ASP A 148 -6.83 1.12 -17.77
C ASP A 148 -6.55 2.63 -17.96
N ASN A 149 -7.36 3.53 -17.38
CA ASN A 149 -7.25 4.98 -17.58
C ASN A 149 -6.30 5.65 -16.57
N PHE A 150 -5.08 5.14 -16.44
CA PHE A 150 -4.05 5.72 -15.58
C PHE A 150 -2.66 5.62 -16.23
N GLN A 151 -1.74 6.50 -15.81
CA GLN A 151 -0.37 6.47 -16.31
C GLN A 151 0.51 5.72 -15.32
N GLY A 152 0.78 4.45 -15.59
CA GLY A 152 1.63 3.61 -14.72
C GLY A 152 1.54 2.14 -15.07
N ASN A 153 2.34 1.33 -14.39
CA ASN A 153 2.25 -0.13 -14.43
C ASN A 153 1.22 -0.64 -13.42
N LEU A 154 1.13 -0.01 -12.24
CA LEU A 154 0.20 -0.33 -11.16
C LEU A 154 -0.61 0.91 -10.78
N ALA A 155 -1.83 0.71 -10.27
CA ALA A 155 -2.69 1.74 -9.72
C ALA A 155 -3.03 1.40 -8.25
N HIS A 156 -2.90 2.39 -7.37
CA HIS A 156 -3.05 2.20 -5.93
C HIS A 156 -3.93 3.30 -5.32
N LEU A 157 -5.08 2.92 -4.79
CA LEU A 157 -5.96 3.81 -4.04
C LEU A 157 -5.54 3.88 -2.56
N ILE A 158 -5.36 5.10 -2.06
CA ILE A 158 -5.03 5.40 -0.67
C ILE A 158 -6.22 6.08 0.01
N SER A 159 -6.52 5.62 1.22
CA SER A 159 -7.56 6.19 2.07
C SER A 159 -7.09 6.31 3.52
N THR A 160 -7.36 7.44 4.16
CA THR A 160 -7.15 7.65 5.59
C THR A 160 -8.43 7.52 6.42
N ARG A 161 -9.52 7.01 5.81
CA ARG A 161 -10.79 6.80 6.50
C ARG A 161 -10.62 5.90 7.72
N SER A 162 -11.34 6.20 8.78
CA SER A 162 -11.45 5.27 9.90
C SER A 162 -12.23 4.02 9.46
N GLY A 163 -11.76 2.85 9.88
CA GLY A 163 -12.40 1.58 9.52
C GLY A 163 -11.50 0.36 9.64
N GLY A 164 -10.18 0.55 9.78
CA GLY A 164 -9.25 -0.57 9.92
C GLY A 164 -9.30 -1.52 8.72
N LEU A 165 -9.60 -0.98 7.53
CA LEU A 165 -9.90 -1.78 6.34
C LEU A 165 -8.67 -2.49 5.76
N GLY A 166 -7.49 -2.14 6.25
CA GLY A 166 -6.24 -2.76 5.85
C GLY A 166 -5.90 -2.49 4.39
N GLY A 167 -5.18 -3.42 3.78
CA GLY A 167 -4.84 -3.39 2.36
C GLY A 167 -5.34 -4.64 1.64
N ILE A 168 -5.63 -4.48 0.35
CA ILE A 168 -5.99 -5.59 -0.54
C ILE A 168 -5.49 -5.28 -1.95
N ALA A 169 -5.05 -6.31 -2.67
CA ALA A 169 -4.60 -6.19 -4.05
C ALA A 169 -4.93 -7.47 -4.81
N TRP A 170 -5.00 -7.35 -6.13
CA TRP A 170 -5.01 -8.52 -7.01
C TRP A 170 -3.62 -9.13 -7.11
N ILE A 171 -3.55 -10.45 -7.26
CA ILE A 171 -2.32 -11.25 -7.36
C ILE A 171 -2.13 -11.68 -8.81
N ASN A 172 -0.87 -11.73 -9.27
CA ASN A 172 -0.46 -12.05 -10.65
C ASN A 172 -1.00 -11.08 -11.71
N VAL A 173 -1.05 -9.80 -11.36
CA VAL A 173 -1.65 -8.76 -12.22
C VAL A 173 -0.66 -7.82 -12.87
N LEU A 174 0.64 -8.03 -12.71
CA LEU A 174 1.61 -7.16 -13.38
C LEU A 174 1.35 -7.21 -14.90
N CYS A 175 1.17 -6.04 -15.52
CA CYS A 175 0.80 -5.89 -16.93
C CYS A 175 -0.60 -6.43 -17.35
N ALA A 176 -1.40 -7.01 -16.46
CA ALA A 176 -2.77 -7.46 -16.76
C ALA A 176 -3.71 -6.29 -17.05
N GLN A 177 -4.51 -6.32 -18.12
CA GLN A 177 -5.52 -5.29 -18.40
C GLN A 177 -6.70 -5.38 -17.43
N TYR A 178 -7.53 -4.33 -17.37
CA TYR A 178 -8.77 -4.38 -16.60
C TYR A 178 -9.73 -5.41 -17.20
N GLU A 179 -10.20 -6.35 -16.37
CA GLU A 179 -11.18 -7.36 -16.76
C GLU A 179 -12.55 -7.09 -16.15
N GLN A 180 -13.53 -6.81 -17.01
CA GLN A 180 -14.83 -6.28 -16.60
C GLN A 180 -15.66 -7.27 -15.78
N SER A 181 -15.58 -8.57 -16.06
CA SER A 181 -16.40 -9.60 -15.39
C SER A 181 -16.04 -9.78 -13.91
N SER A 182 -14.76 -9.64 -13.58
CA SER A 182 -14.21 -9.83 -12.24
C SER A 182 -13.76 -8.53 -11.57
N GLN A 183 -13.83 -7.42 -12.29
CA GLN A 183 -13.25 -6.13 -11.91
C GLN A 183 -11.74 -6.22 -11.61
N ALA A 184 -11.09 -7.24 -12.17
CA ALA A 184 -9.70 -7.56 -11.88
C ALA A 184 -8.74 -6.73 -12.72
N GLY A 185 -7.51 -6.57 -12.23
CA GLY A 185 -6.46 -5.85 -12.92
C GLY A 185 -5.41 -5.34 -11.96
N ARG A 186 -4.65 -4.34 -12.39
CA ARG A 186 -3.42 -3.88 -11.70
C ARG A 186 -3.68 -2.92 -10.55
N PHE A 187 -4.67 -3.26 -9.73
CA PHE A 187 -5.22 -2.39 -8.70
C PHE A 187 -4.86 -2.90 -7.30
N ALA A 188 -4.56 -1.94 -6.43
CA ALA A 188 -4.42 -2.14 -5.00
C ALA A 188 -5.18 -1.05 -4.23
N PHE A 189 -5.62 -1.38 -3.02
CA PHE A 189 -6.21 -0.45 -2.08
C PHE A 189 -5.46 -0.56 -0.74
N SER A 190 -5.19 0.58 -0.11
CA SER A 190 -4.69 0.62 1.27
C SER A 190 -5.42 1.69 2.07
N ASN A 191 -5.96 1.26 3.21
CA ASN A 191 -6.38 2.12 4.28
C ASN A 191 -5.22 2.27 5.26
N ILE A 192 -4.69 3.48 5.38
CA ILE A 192 -3.52 3.80 6.18
C ILE A 192 -3.84 4.92 7.16
N GLU A 193 -3.12 4.98 8.26
CA GLU A 193 -3.28 6.04 9.24
C GLU A 193 -2.93 7.40 8.65
N SER A 194 -3.66 8.44 9.09
CA SER A 194 -3.43 9.81 8.61
C SER A 194 -2.04 10.35 8.95
N THR A 195 -1.29 9.69 9.83
CA THR A 195 0.13 9.97 10.08
C THR A 195 0.94 8.70 9.94
N TYR A 196 2.18 8.83 9.47
CA TYR A 196 3.17 7.77 9.55
C TYR A 196 4.41 8.33 10.25
N ASN A 197 5.03 7.52 11.11
CA ASN A 197 6.40 7.77 11.54
C ASN A 197 7.31 7.20 10.45
N ASN A 198 8.38 7.91 10.11
CA ASN A 198 9.43 7.33 9.28
C ASN A 198 9.91 6.05 9.99
N PHE A 199 9.80 4.92 9.30
CA PHE A 199 10.43 3.69 9.77
C PHE A 199 11.94 3.90 9.67
N ASP A 200 12.63 3.93 10.81
CA ASP A 200 14.10 3.90 10.84
C ASP A 200 14.53 2.54 10.29
N LEU A 201 14.88 2.52 9.01
CA LEU A 201 15.59 1.40 8.40
C LEU A 201 17.04 1.48 8.89
N LEU A 202 17.31 0.89 10.05
CA LEU A 202 18.67 0.54 10.44
C LEU A 202 19.17 -0.51 9.45
N MET A 203 19.80 -0.04 8.38
CA MET A 203 20.71 -0.84 7.57
C MET A 203 21.95 -1.04 8.44
N ASP A 204 22.04 -2.17 9.13
CA ASP A 204 23.26 -2.60 9.79
C ASP A 204 24.35 -2.75 8.71
N ASN A 205 25.36 -1.86 8.75
CA ASN A 205 26.58 -1.93 7.94
C ASN A 205 27.56 -2.97 8.51
#